data_AF-A0A7W2FZ04-F1
#
_entry.id   AF-A0A7W2FZ04-F1
#
_cell.length_a   1.000
_cell.length_b   1.000
_cell.length_c   1.000
_cell.angle_alpha   90.00
_cell.angle_beta   90.00
_cell.angle_gamma   90.00
#
_symmetry.space_group_name_H-M   'P 1'
#
loop_
_entity.id
_entity.type
_entity.pdbx_description
1 polymer ?
#
loop_
_entity_poly.entity_id
_entity_poly.type
_entity_poly.pdbx_seq_one_letter_code
_entity_poly.pdbx_strand_id
1 'polypeptide(L)'
;MNNKKYIFFIITALIVVTGGLFFYFKDTLFSIDSSKNTNIATENSNESIEVNTNQEVVFTGDQGYLLKGKLLKPAFEKEYKTLPDTLYNLEFNDRLFLVNNVDGAQKTYSLVAENTLDNLNSYQGTWEQKELITYLKLASQGAVEFPSYLGAMHIDYSLISTDEFNNKYQDYFIETVDNYGMSQLPYDVKNKIIDFYQSKEGASYRYKLKGKQTSADLIWRGALTGKDKEEVAILLNSTENSLDDKYILLVYACKSNPKDSYQEYYLVYNETFYNRVLLDRLKTTADGEEYIRDIYMNSNDLKRTEFDGVVIKQFNATDEVLVYSKDYDKLIKYHQTPLRKIEEEEEY
;
A
#
# COMPACT_ATOMS: atom_id res chain seq x y z
N MET A 1 -15.07 57.19 21.31
CA MET A 1 -15.88 55.96 21.15
C MET A 1 -15.62 55.05 22.35
N ASN A 2 -16.66 54.58 23.02
CA ASN A 2 -16.56 53.98 24.36
C ASN A 2 -15.95 52.57 24.32
N ASN A 3 -14.70 52.43 24.80
CA ASN A 3 -13.96 51.18 24.96
C ASN A 3 -14.73 50.08 25.72
N LYS A 4 -15.68 50.45 26.58
CA LYS A 4 -16.55 49.49 27.29
C LYS A 4 -17.48 48.70 26.36
N LYS A 5 -17.94 49.28 25.23
CA LYS A 5 -18.80 48.56 24.27
C LYS A 5 -18.00 47.54 23.46
N TYR A 6 -16.73 47.81 23.19
CA TYR A 6 -15.85 46.91 22.43
C TYR A 6 -15.47 45.68 23.24
N ILE A 7 -15.15 45.86 24.53
CA ILE A 7 -14.84 44.74 25.44
C ILE A 7 -16.05 43.82 25.60
N PHE A 8 -17.27 44.38 25.71
CA PHE A 8 -18.49 43.58 25.80
C PHE A 8 -18.73 42.74 24.53
N PHE A 9 -18.50 43.31 23.35
CA PHE A 9 -18.62 42.58 22.08
C PHE A 9 -17.60 41.44 21.95
N ILE A 10 -16.34 41.67 22.36
CA ILE A 10 -15.29 40.63 22.32
C ILE A 10 -15.62 39.48 23.27
N ILE A 11 -16.07 39.77 24.50
CA ILE A 11 -16.45 38.73 25.47
C ILE A 11 -17.64 37.92 24.96
N THR A 12 -18.64 38.58 24.37
CA THR A 12 -19.83 37.90 23.83
C THR A 12 -19.46 37.01 22.63
N ALA A 13 -18.61 37.50 21.72
CA ALA A 13 -18.11 36.70 20.59
C ALA A 13 -17.29 35.50 21.06
N LEU A 14 -16.45 35.67 22.08
CA LEU A 14 -15.66 34.58 22.66
C LEU A 14 -16.57 33.49 23.25
N ILE A 15 -17.62 33.87 24.00
CA ILE A 15 -18.58 32.93 24.59
C ILE A 15 -19.32 32.14 23.52
N VAL A 16 -19.75 32.79 22.43
CA VAL A 16 -20.45 32.12 21.32
C VAL A 16 -19.52 31.14 20.60
N VAL A 17 -18.26 31.51 20.35
CA VAL A 17 -17.28 30.63 19.71
C VAL A 17 -16.93 29.44 20.61
N THR A 18 -16.70 29.68 21.91
CA THR A 18 -16.41 28.59 22.86
C THR A 18 -17.61 27.68 23.10
N GLY A 19 -18.84 28.22 23.11
CA GLY A 19 -20.06 27.45 23.24
C GLY A 19 -20.34 26.59 22.00
N GLY A 20 -20.12 27.13 20.80
CA GLY A 20 -20.23 26.39 19.54
C GLY A 20 -19.21 25.24 19.44
N LEU A 21 -17.96 25.48 19.83
CA LEU A 21 -16.93 24.45 19.91
C LEU A 21 -17.29 23.38 20.95
N PHE A 22 -17.78 23.76 22.12
CA PHE A 22 -18.20 22.81 23.16
C PHE A 22 -19.35 21.90 22.69
N PHE A 23 -20.35 22.44 21.97
CA PHE A 23 -21.43 21.63 21.41
C PHE A 23 -20.95 20.71 20.28
N TYR A 24 -20.09 21.22 19.38
CA TYR A 24 -19.52 20.41 18.31
C TYR A 24 -18.71 19.23 18.86
N PHE A 25 -17.86 19.47 19.86
CA PHE A 25 -17.07 18.42 20.50
C PHE A 25 -17.90 17.50 21.41
N LYS A 26 -19.00 17.97 22.00
CA LYS A 26 -19.91 17.12 22.78
C LYS A 26 -20.56 16.06 21.89
N ASP A 27 -21.00 16.40 20.69
CA ASP A 27 -21.58 15.43 19.75
C ASP A 27 -20.53 14.46 19.19
N THR A 28 -19.26 14.90 19.05
CA THR A 28 -18.16 13.99 18.66
C THR A 28 -17.71 13.07 19.79
N LEU A 29 -17.80 13.51 21.05
CA LEU A 29 -17.46 12.67 22.22
C LEU A 29 -18.59 11.69 22.58
N PHE A 30 -19.85 12.08 22.41
CA PHE A 30 -21.00 11.18 22.65
C PHE A 30 -21.14 10.07 21.60
N SER A 31 -20.67 10.27 20.36
CA SER A 31 -20.62 9.21 19.35
C SER A 31 -19.49 8.20 19.58
N ILE A 32 -18.45 8.58 20.33
CA ILE A 32 -17.35 7.69 20.71
C ILE A 32 -17.74 6.85 21.94
N ASP A 33 -18.51 7.42 22.89
CA ASP A 33 -18.96 6.71 24.11
C ASP A 33 -20.18 5.80 23.90
N SER A 34 -20.96 5.94 22.81
CA SER A 34 -22.06 5.01 22.51
C SER A 34 -21.60 3.65 21.95
N SER A 35 -20.29 3.42 21.82
CA SER A 35 -19.70 2.14 21.40
C SER A 35 -19.15 1.30 22.55
N LYS A 36 -19.22 1.79 23.80
CA LYS A 36 -18.80 1.05 24.99
C LYS A 36 -19.94 0.97 26.01
N ASN A 37 -20.29 -0.27 26.35
CA ASN A 37 -21.22 -0.72 27.39
C ASN A 37 -22.73 -0.66 27.09
N THR A 38 -23.23 -1.79 26.59
CA THR A 38 -24.40 -2.42 27.19
C THR A 38 -24.09 -3.88 27.48
N ASN A 39 -23.81 -4.18 28.74
CA ASN A 39 -24.13 -5.44 29.38
C ASN A 39 -24.48 -5.14 30.84
N ILE A 40 -25.74 -5.36 31.20
CA ILE A 40 -26.22 -6.17 32.33
C ILE A 40 -27.74 -5.95 32.38
N ALA A 41 -28.48 -6.93 31.89
CA ALA A 41 -29.76 -7.30 32.45
C ALA A 41 -29.75 -8.82 32.56
N THR A 42 -29.70 -9.28 33.81
CA THR A 42 -29.76 -10.68 34.21
C THR A 42 -31.15 -11.22 33.89
N GLU A 43 -31.26 -12.11 32.91
CA GLU A 43 -32.37 -13.06 32.83
C GLU A 43 -31.86 -14.41 32.34
N ASN A 44 -32.19 -15.44 33.10
CA ASN A 44 -31.82 -16.83 32.84
C ASN A 44 -32.50 -17.30 31.54
N SER A 45 -31.72 -17.43 30.47
CA SER A 45 -32.03 -18.35 29.38
C SER A 45 -30.76 -19.13 29.03
N ASN A 46 -30.86 -20.45 29.05
CA ASN A 46 -29.89 -21.34 28.41
C ASN A 46 -30.00 -21.17 26.89
N GLU A 47 -29.61 -20.02 26.38
CA GLU A 47 -29.39 -19.80 24.95
C GLU A 47 -27.91 -20.04 24.69
N SER A 48 -27.63 -21.16 24.01
CA SER A 48 -26.38 -21.36 23.30
C SER A 48 -26.08 -20.10 22.49
N ILE A 49 -25.03 -19.37 22.86
CA ILE A 49 -24.51 -18.26 22.08
C ILE A 49 -24.07 -18.88 20.74
N GLU A 50 -24.89 -18.74 19.70
CA GLU A 50 -24.43 -18.86 18.33
C GLU A 50 -23.45 -17.71 18.09
N VAL A 51 -22.17 -17.98 18.35
CA VAL A 51 -21.07 -17.13 17.92
C VAL A 51 -21.09 -17.17 16.40
N ASN A 52 -21.33 -16.02 15.78
CA ASN A 52 -21.38 -15.87 14.33
C ASN A 52 -20.00 -16.24 13.75
N THR A 53 -19.86 -17.51 13.36
CA THR A 53 -18.74 -18.03 12.57
C THR A 53 -18.76 -17.31 11.24
N ASN A 54 -17.59 -16.86 10.76
CA ASN A 54 -17.35 -16.27 9.41
C ASN A 54 -17.22 -14.74 9.35
N GLN A 55 -16.64 -14.09 10.37
CA GLN A 55 -16.14 -12.73 10.15
C GLN A 55 -14.96 -12.76 9.16
N GLU A 56 -15.20 -12.22 7.96
CA GLU A 56 -14.17 -11.99 6.95
C GLU A 56 -13.38 -10.72 7.29
N VAL A 57 -12.05 -10.81 7.15
CA VAL A 57 -11.13 -9.67 7.24
C VAL A 57 -10.21 -9.66 6.02
N VAL A 58 -9.75 -8.48 5.65
CA VAL A 58 -8.92 -8.25 4.46
C VAL A 58 -7.55 -7.73 4.88
N PHE A 59 -6.50 -8.34 4.36
CA PHE A 59 -5.14 -7.89 4.58
C PHE A 59 -4.79 -6.69 3.69
N THR A 60 -4.23 -5.65 4.30
CA THR A 60 -3.85 -4.40 3.64
C THR A 60 -2.39 -4.00 3.88
N GLY A 61 -1.68 -4.70 4.75
CA GLY A 61 -0.29 -4.38 5.09
C GLY A 61 0.72 -4.80 4.02
N ASP A 62 2.00 -4.55 4.33
CA ASP A 62 3.14 -4.91 3.46
C ASP A 62 3.75 -6.27 3.80
N GLN A 63 3.66 -6.67 5.07
CA GLN A 63 4.20 -7.93 5.57
C GLN A 63 3.22 -8.57 6.56
N GLY A 64 2.76 -9.76 6.23
CA GLY A 64 1.87 -10.55 7.05
C GLY A 64 2.11 -12.03 6.79
N TYR A 65 1.99 -12.84 7.83
CA TYR A 65 2.27 -14.27 7.75
C TYR A 65 1.15 -15.06 8.38
N LEU A 66 0.80 -16.18 7.76
CA LEU A 66 0.04 -17.23 8.43
C LEU A 66 1.00 -18.29 8.95
N LEU A 67 1.01 -18.44 10.27
CA LEU A 67 1.91 -19.34 10.98
C LEU A 67 1.22 -20.63 11.38
N LYS A 68 1.99 -21.70 11.34
CA LYS A 68 1.62 -23.02 11.84
C LYS A 68 1.24 -22.96 13.32
N GLY A 69 0.08 -23.54 13.66
CA GLY A 69 -0.40 -23.71 15.04
C GLY A 69 0.13 -24.98 15.68
N LYS A 70 -0.40 -25.36 16.86
CA LYS A 70 0.06 -26.56 17.58
C LYS A 70 -0.49 -27.85 16.98
N LEU A 71 0.29 -28.93 17.12
CA LEU A 71 -0.18 -30.30 16.88
C LEU A 71 -1.12 -30.74 18.02
N LEU A 72 -2.33 -31.19 17.67
CA LEU A 72 -3.36 -31.65 18.61
C LEU A 72 -3.45 -33.18 18.66
N LYS A 73 -3.17 -33.85 17.54
CA LYS A 73 -3.24 -35.32 17.41
C LYS A 73 -1.87 -35.89 17.03
N PRO A 74 -1.18 -36.64 17.93
CA PRO A 74 0.14 -37.22 17.65
C PRO A 74 0.21 -38.11 16.41
N ALA A 75 -0.90 -38.72 15.99
CA ALA A 75 -0.98 -39.56 14.80
C ALA A 75 -0.60 -38.81 13.49
N PHE A 76 -0.66 -37.47 13.48
CA PHE A 76 -0.35 -36.62 12.32
C PHE A 76 1.01 -35.91 12.43
N GLU A 77 1.86 -36.32 13.38
CA GLU A 77 3.14 -35.66 13.65
C GLU A 77 4.07 -35.63 12.42
N LYS A 78 4.05 -36.69 11.61
CA LYS A 78 4.89 -36.80 10.42
C LYS A 78 4.50 -35.76 9.37
N GLU A 79 3.21 -35.68 9.02
CA GLU A 79 2.67 -34.70 8.09
C GLU A 79 2.90 -33.27 8.61
N TYR A 80 2.62 -33.02 9.89
CA TYR A 80 2.81 -31.72 10.53
C TYR A 80 4.27 -31.22 10.46
N LYS A 81 5.25 -32.11 10.66
CA LYS A 81 6.68 -31.77 10.61
C LYS A 81 7.21 -31.52 9.20
N THR A 82 6.51 -31.98 8.15
CA THR A 82 6.91 -31.69 6.77
C THR A 82 6.55 -30.28 6.32
N LEU A 83 5.60 -29.64 6.99
CA LEU A 83 5.13 -28.29 6.66
C LEU A 83 6.01 -27.22 7.34
N PRO A 84 6.32 -26.11 6.64
CA PRO A 84 7.10 -25.01 7.22
C PRO A 84 6.34 -24.34 8.38
N ASP A 85 7.07 -23.58 9.21
CA ASP A 85 6.44 -22.81 10.30
C ASP A 85 5.66 -21.60 9.77
N THR A 86 6.17 -20.95 8.71
CA THR A 86 5.44 -19.96 7.92
C THR A 86 4.75 -20.67 6.77
N LEU A 87 3.42 -20.69 6.78
CA LEU A 87 2.60 -21.42 5.81
C LEU A 87 2.27 -20.59 4.57
N TYR A 88 2.17 -19.27 4.73
CA TYR A 88 1.82 -18.35 3.64
C TYR A 88 2.23 -16.91 4.01
N ASN A 89 2.70 -16.17 3.00
CA ASN A 89 2.92 -14.74 3.08
C ASN A 89 1.69 -14.05 2.51
N LEU A 90 1.04 -13.20 3.31
CA LEU A 90 -0.17 -12.51 2.90
C LEU A 90 0.16 -11.41 1.89
N GLU A 91 -0.65 -11.35 0.85
CA GLU A 91 -0.67 -10.31 -0.16
C GLU A 91 -1.83 -9.34 0.09
N PHE A 92 -1.67 -8.10 -0.38
CA PHE A 92 -2.72 -7.09 -0.29
C PHE A 92 -4.03 -7.62 -0.90
N ASN A 93 -5.16 -7.37 -0.25
CA ASN A 93 -6.49 -7.88 -0.59
C ASN A 93 -6.69 -9.39 -0.36
N ASP A 94 -5.74 -10.09 0.29
CA ASP A 94 -6.01 -11.44 0.80
C ASP A 94 -7.14 -11.42 1.83
N ARG A 95 -8.08 -12.36 1.65
CA ARG A 95 -9.29 -12.49 2.47
C ARG A 95 -9.12 -13.67 3.42
N LEU A 96 -9.27 -13.38 4.71
CA LEU A 96 -9.16 -14.35 5.79
C LEU A 96 -10.48 -14.46 6.53
N PHE A 97 -10.89 -15.68 6.82
CA PHE A 97 -12.07 -15.97 7.63
C PHE A 97 -11.62 -16.36 9.04
N LEU A 98 -12.14 -15.65 10.05
CA LEU A 98 -11.85 -15.96 11.44
C LEU A 98 -12.46 -17.31 11.82
N VAL A 99 -11.62 -18.20 12.38
CA VAL A 99 -12.03 -19.52 12.87
C VAL A 99 -12.11 -19.49 14.39
N ASN A 100 -13.20 -20.03 14.93
CA ASN A 100 -13.64 -19.98 16.34
C ASN A 100 -12.53 -19.80 17.38
N ASN A 101 -12.64 -18.71 18.13
CA ASN A 101 -11.72 -18.33 19.20
C ASN A 101 -12.27 -18.86 20.54
N VAL A 102 -12.01 -20.14 20.85
CA VAL A 102 -12.60 -20.79 22.03
C VAL A 102 -12.12 -20.19 23.35
N ASP A 103 -10.92 -19.57 23.37
CA ASP A 103 -10.31 -19.03 24.59
C ASP A 103 -9.93 -17.54 24.51
N GLY A 104 -10.35 -16.82 23.46
CA GLY A 104 -10.11 -15.37 23.30
C GLY A 104 -8.63 -14.93 23.17
N ALA A 105 -7.67 -15.83 23.35
CA ALA A 105 -6.25 -15.49 23.47
C ALA A 105 -5.51 -15.33 22.13
N GLN A 106 -5.95 -16.00 21.05
CA GLN A 106 -5.27 -15.93 19.75
C GLN A 106 -6.25 -16.15 18.59
N LYS A 107 -6.37 -15.15 17.70
CA LYS A 107 -7.18 -15.25 16.49
C LYS A 107 -6.54 -16.23 15.50
N THR A 108 -7.34 -17.16 14.97
CA THR A 108 -6.91 -18.13 13.95
C THR A 108 -7.75 -17.97 12.68
N TYR A 109 -7.20 -18.38 11.54
CA TYR A 109 -7.72 -17.97 10.23
C TYR A 109 -7.80 -19.13 9.23
N SER A 110 -8.65 -18.96 8.23
CA SER A 110 -8.77 -19.83 7.05
C SER A 110 -8.88 -18.97 5.80
N LEU A 111 -8.41 -19.47 4.65
CA LEU A 111 -8.68 -18.87 3.34
C LEU A 111 -10.09 -19.17 2.81
N VAL A 112 -10.76 -20.16 3.42
CA VAL A 112 -12.07 -20.65 3.00
C VAL A 112 -13.06 -20.44 4.15
N ALA A 113 -14.18 -19.75 3.87
CA ALA A 113 -15.21 -19.45 4.86
C ALA A 113 -15.74 -20.72 5.54
N GLU A 114 -16.19 -21.66 4.73
CA GLU A 114 -16.55 -23.00 5.19
C GLU A 114 -15.33 -23.91 5.10
N ASN A 115 -14.54 -23.96 6.15
CA ASN A 115 -13.26 -24.68 6.26
C ASN A 115 -13.40 -26.22 6.39
N THR A 116 -14.36 -26.82 5.69
CA THR A 116 -14.55 -28.28 5.63
C THR A 116 -13.53 -28.94 4.71
N LEU A 117 -13.30 -30.24 4.89
CA LEU A 117 -12.36 -30.99 4.05
C LEU A 117 -12.78 -31.00 2.58
N ASP A 118 -14.08 -31.09 2.29
CA ASP A 118 -14.61 -31.08 0.92
C ASP A 118 -14.35 -29.74 0.24
N ASN A 119 -14.64 -28.63 0.94
CA ASN A 119 -14.40 -27.29 0.42
C ASN A 119 -12.90 -27.04 0.20
N LEU A 120 -12.04 -27.44 1.14
CA LEU A 120 -10.58 -27.33 1.01
C LEU A 120 -10.00 -28.24 -0.08
N ASN A 121 -10.64 -29.36 -0.41
CA ASN A 121 -10.24 -30.21 -1.54
C ASN A 121 -10.65 -29.62 -2.89
N SER A 122 -11.74 -28.84 -2.93
CA SER A 122 -12.21 -28.15 -4.13
C SER A 122 -11.53 -26.80 -4.38
N TYR A 123 -10.96 -26.19 -3.34
CA TYR A 123 -10.28 -24.90 -3.42
C TYR A 123 -9.01 -25.00 -4.27
N GLN A 124 -9.00 -24.28 -5.40
CA GLN A 124 -7.91 -24.35 -6.37
C GLN A 124 -6.64 -23.65 -5.89
N GLY A 125 -6.78 -22.57 -5.10
CA GLY A 125 -5.65 -21.79 -4.55
C GLY A 125 -4.64 -21.29 -5.58
N THR A 126 -3.62 -20.59 -5.11
CA THR A 126 -2.40 -20.32 -5.88
C THR A 126 -1.28 -21.29 -5.49
N TRP A 127 -0.16 -21.26 -6.21
CA TRP A 127 0.98 -22.12 -5.88
C TRP A 127 1.64 -21.70 -4.55
N GLU A 128 1.60 -20.40 -4.25
CA GLU A 128 2.07 -19.79 -2.99
C GLU A 128 1.24 -20.27 -1.79
N GLN A 129 -0.03 -20.60 -2.01
CA GLN A 129 -0.97 -21.05 -0.96
C GLN A 129 -0.93 -22.56 -0.70
N LYS A 130 -0.14 -23.33 -1.46
CA LYS A 130 -0.16 -24.81 -1.43
C LYS A 130 0.13 -25.39 -0.04
N GLU A 131 1.13 -24.87 0.66
CA GLU A 131 1.52 -25.34 2.00
C GLU A 131 0.40 -25.04 3.01
N LEU A 132 -0.17 -23.83 2.96
CA LEU A 132 -1.32 -23.44 3.77
C LEU A 132 -2.56 -24.30 3.49
N ILE A 133 -2.88 -24.59 2.23
CA ILE A 133 -4.03 -25.45 1.88
C ILE A 133 -3.83 -26.86 2.44
N THR A 134 -2.61 -27.40 2.34
CA THR A 134 -2.26 -28.70 2.95
C THR A 134 -2.45 -28.66 4.47
N TYR A 135 -1.99 -27.59 5.11
CA TYR A 135 -2.14 -27.39 6.55
C TYR A 135 -3.61 -27.26 6.97
N LEU A 136 -4.42 -26.50 6.24
CA LEU A 136 -5.84 -26.30 6.53
C LEU A 136 -6.63 -27.61 6.49
N LYS A 137 -6.25 -28.58 5.65
CA LYS A 137 -6.86 -29.92 5.64
C LYS A 137 -6.58 -30.71 6.93
N LEU A 138 -5.39 -30.56 7.51
CA LEU A 138 -5.08 -31.12 8.83
C LEU A 138 -5.87 -30.40 9.92
N ALA A 139 -5.99 -29.07 9.83
CA ALA A 139 -6.74 -28.26 10.79
C ALA A 139 -8.24 -28.59 10.77
N SER A 140 -8.84 -28.76 9.58
CA SER A 140 -10.25 -29.13 9.42
C SER A 140 -10.59 -30.51 9.99
N GLN A 141 -9.59 -31.40 10.11
CA GLN A 141 -9.72 -32.71 10.75
C GLN A 141 -9.49 -32.66 12.28
N GLY A 142 -9.24 -31.47 12.84
CA GLY A 142 -8.87 -31.26 14.24
C GLY A 142 -7.55 -31.92 14.61
N ALA A 143 -6.65 -32.15 13.64
CA ALA A 143 -5.32 -32.72 13.91
C ALA A 143 -4.34 -31.68 14.43
N VAL A 144 -4.54 -30.41 14.07
CA VAL A 144 -3.73 -29.25 14.41
C VAL A 144 -4.64 -28.05 14.68
N GLU A 145 -4.14 -27.01 15.35
CA GLU A 145 -4.84 -25.72 15.45
C GLU A 145 -4.89 -25.02 14.08
N PHE A 146 -5.90 -24.19 13.85
CA PHE A 146 -5.91 -23.32 12.67
C PHE A 146 -4.73 -22.33 12.70
N PRO A 147 -4.24 -21.88 11.54
CA PRO A 147 -3.07 -21.01 11.48
C PRO A 147 -3.37 -19.67 12.14
N SER A 148 -2.35 -19.10 12.76
CA SER A 148 -2.44 -17.78 13.40
C SER A 148 -1.84 -16.70 12.51
N TYR A 149 -2.39 -15.50 12.57
CA TYR A 149 -1.82 -14.35 11.90
C TYR A 149 -0.67 -13.77 12.72
N LEU A 150 0.47 -13.54 12.06
CA LEU A 150 1.54 -12.70 12.56
C LEU A 150 1.74 -11.53 11.60
N GLY A 151 1.42 -10.31 12.06
CA GLY A 151 1.81 -9.09 11.38
C GLY A 151 3.25 -8.70 11.66
N ALA A 152 3.82 -7.85 10.81
CA ALA A 152 5.01 -7.10 11.19
C ALA A 152 4.76 -6.39 12.54
N MET A 153 5.76 -6.41 13.43
CA MET A 153 5.64 -5.86 14.78
C MET A 153 5.08 -4.42 14.71
N HIS A 154 3.95 -4.20 15.41
CA HIS A 154 3.29 -2.90 15.63
C HIS A 154 2.26 -2.39 14.62
N ILE A 155 1.74 -3.21 13.70
CA ILE A 155 0.60 -2.81 12.87
C ILE A 155 -0.63 -3.66 13.22
N ASP A 156 -1.32 -3.30 14.31
CA ASP A 156 -2.62 -3.88 14.70
C ASP A 156 -3.74 -3.60 13.67
N TYR A 157 -3.45 -2.88 12.57
CA TYR A 157 -4.40 -2.36 11.59
C TYR A 157 -4.25 -2.94 10.17
N SER A 158 -3.40 -3.95 9.98
CA SER A 158 -3.21 -4.55 8.65
C SER A 158 -4.37 -5.45 8.23
N LEU A 159 -5.11 -6.03 9.18
CA LEU A 159 -6.35 -6.75 8.93
C LEU A 159 -7.54 -5.84 9.25
N ILE A 160 -8.29 -5.46 8.23
CA ILE A 160 -9.47 -4.60 8.34
C ILE A 160 -10.73 -5.36 7.94
N SER A 161 -11.91 -4.82 8.26
CA SER A 161 -13.17 -5.41 7.79
C SER A 161 -13.34 -5.25 6.27
N THR A 162 -14.17 -6.11 5.67
CA THR A 162 -14.53 -5.99 4.25
C THR A 162 -15.14 -4.63 3.92
N ASP A 163 -15.96 -4.06 4.82
CA ASP A 163 -16.58 -2.74 4.61
C ASP A 163 -15.53 -1.61 4.62
N GLU A 164 -14.58 -1.63 5.56
CA GLU A 164 -13.47 -0.66 5.58
C GLU A 164 -12.61 -0.77 4.32
N PHE A 165 -12.33 -1.99 3.86
CA PHE A 165 -11.60 -2.22 2.62
C PHE A 165 -12.34 -1.65 1.41
N ASN A 166 -13.64 -1.97 1.29
CA ASN A 166 -14.48 -1.52 0.20
C ASN A 166 -14.57 0.01 0.15
N ASN A 167 -14.75 0.65 1.32
CA ASN A 167 -14.86 2.11 1.40
C ASN A 167 -13.55 2.85 1.11
N LYS A 168 -12.39 2.26 1.43
CA LYS A 168 -11.10 2.95 1.35
C LYS A 168 -10.26 2.56 0.13
N TYR A 169 -10.22 1.28 -0.23
CA TYR A 169 -9.22 0.75 -1.15
C TYR A 169 -9.80 0.18 -2.44
N GLN A 170 -11.01 -0.39 -2.41
CA GLN A 170 -11.56 -1.16 -3.51
C GLN A 170 -11.55 -0.39 -4.84
N ASP A 171 -12.04 0.85 -4.85
CA ASP A 171 -12.11 1.65 -6.08
C ASP A 171 -10.75 1.99 -6.71
N TYR A 172 -9.65 1.82 -5.97
CA TYR A 172 -8.32 2.27 -6.37
C TYR A 172 -7.31 1.14 -6.56
N PHE A 173 -7.44 0.03 -5.81
CA PHE A 173 -6.42 -1.01 -5.70
C PHE A 173 -6.96 -2.44 -5.83
N ILE A 174 -8.19 -2.66 -6.33
CA ILE A 174 -8.63 -4.02 -6.69
C ILE A 174 -7.58 -4.66 -7.59
N GLU A 175 -7.24 -5.90 -7.28
CA GLU A 175 -6.38 -6.73 -8.09
C GLU A 175 -7.08 -7.10 -9.40
N THR A 176 -6.74 -6.38 -10.47
CA THR A 176 -7.10 -6.70 -11.85
C THR A 176 -5.83 -6.79 -12.68
N VAL A 177 -5.91 -7.35 -13.89
CA VAL A 177 -4.76 -7.35 -14.83
C VAL A 177 -4.21 -5.93 -15.04
N ASP A 178 -5.09 -4.94 -15.09
CA ASP A 178 -4.68 -3.55 -15.27
C ASP A 178 -4.05 -2.99 -14.00
N ASN A 179 -4.58 -3.30 -12.81
CA ASN A 179 -4.22 -2.70 -11.51
C ASN A 179 -3.25 -3.51 -10.64
N TYR A 180 -2.80 -4.69 -11.08
CA TYR A 180 -1.90 -5.54 -10.28
C TYR A 180 -0.64 -4.79 -9.80
N GLY A 181 -0.04 -3.95 -10.65
CA GLY A 181 1.10 -3.13 -10.24
C GLY A 181 0.82 -2.20 -9.04
N MET A 182 -0.42 -1.70 -8.92
CA MET A 182 -0.86 -0.82 -7.84
C MET A 182 -1.17 -1.58 -6.55
N SER A 183 -1.75 -2.79 -6.63
CA SER A 183 -2.03 -3.62 -5.45
C SER A 183 -0.74 -4.05 -4.74
N GLN A 184 0.35 -4.17 -5.49
CA GLN A 184 1.66 -4.53 -4.96
C GLN A 184 2.42 -3.36 -4.30
N LEU A 185 1.91 -2.12 -4.36
CA LEU A 185 2.61 -0.96 -3.79
C LEU A 185 2.68 -1.02 -2.26
N PRO A 186 3.70 -0.44 -1.62
CA PRO A 186 3.72 -0.32 -0.16
C PRO A 186 2.45 0.36 0.38
N TYR A 187 1.94 -0.09 1.53
CA TYR A 187 0.71 0.37 2.19
C TYR A 187 0.70 1.89 2.33
N ASP A 188 1.83 2.46 2.73
CA ASP A 188 2.04 3.89 2.87
C ASP A 188 1.94 4.65 1.56
N VAL A 189 2.48 4.09 0.48
CA VAL A 189 2.37 4.64 -0.86
C VAL A 189 0.91 4.59 -1.32
N LYS A 190 0.19 3.48 -1.03
CA LYS A 190 -1.25 3.39 -1.32
C LYS A 190 -2.04 4.50 -0.64
N ASN A 191 -1.80 4.76 0.64
CA ASN A 191 -2.47 5.84 1.37
C ASN A 191 -2.17 7.21 0.76
N LYS A 192 -0.92 7.50 0.37
CA LYS A 192 -0.57 8.76 -0.31
C LYS A 192 -1.22 8.93 -1.67
N ILE A 193 -1.41 7.84 -2.41
CA ILE A 193 -2.14 7.86 -3.67
C ILE A 193 -3.62 8.16 -3.45
N ILE A 194 -4.24 7.60 -2.40
CA ILE A 194 -5.61 7.93 -2.02
C ILE A 194 -5.71 9.42 -1.71
N ASP A 195 -4.81 9.96 -0.89
CA ASP A 195 -4.77 11.39 -0.56
C ASP A 195 -4.62 12.25 -1.81
N PHE A 196 -3.75 11.84 -2.74
CA PHE A 196 -3.59 12.50 -4.04
C PHE A 196 -4.88 12.46 -4.86
N TYR A 197 -5.53 11.30 -5.01
CA TYR A 197 -6.79 11.17 -5.74
C TYR A 197 -7.95 11.99 -5.15
N GLN A 198 -7.92 12.24 -3.84
CA GLN A 198 -8.90 13.08 -3.13
C GLN A 198 -8.54 14.57 -3.16
N SER A 199 -7.31 14.92 -3.57
CA SER A 199 -6.86 16.30 -3.69
C SER A 199 -7.42 16.99 -4.94
N LYS A 200 -7.42 18.33 -4.96
CA LYS A 200 -7.81 19.11 -6.14
C LYS A 200 -6.93 18.83 -7.36
N GLU A 201 -5.65 18.53 -7.15
CA GLU A 201 -4.68 18.26 -8.21
C GLU A 201 -4.88 16.86 -8.79
N GLY A 202 -5.04 15.84 -7.94
CA GLY A 202 -5.15 14.44 -8.35
C GLY A 202 -6.55 13.94 -8.64
N ALA A 203 -7.59 14.74 -8.39
CA ALA A 203 -8.99 14.36 -8.64
C ALA A 203 -9.22 13.83 -10.06
N SER A 204 -8.56 14.39 -11.06
CA SER A 204 -8.66 14.00 -12.47
C SER A 204 -7.55 13.05 -12.94
N TYR A 205 -6.82 12.38 -12.05
CA TYR A 205 -5.76 11.44 -12.43
C TYR A 205 -6.01 10.04 -11.87
N ARG A 206 -5.81 9.00 -12.67
CA ARG A 206 -5.90 7.59 -12.23
C ARG A 206 -4.83 6.75 -12.89
N TYR A 207 -4.36 5.74 -12.17
CA TYR A 207 -3.55 4.70 -12.77
C TYR A 207 -4.39 3.90 -13.78
N LYS A 208 -3.87 3.72 -14.99
CA LYS A 208 -4.55 3.03 -16.09
C LYS A 208 -3.56 2.67 -17.19
N LEU A 209 -3.59 1.43 -17.67
CA LEU A 209 -2.80 1.06 -18.85
C LEU A 209 -3.47 1.59 -20.13
N LYS A 210 -2.69 2.18 -21.04
CA LYS A 210 -3.13 2.55 -22.39
C LYS A 210 -2.38 1.75 -23.47
N GLY A 211 -3.12 1.19 -24.41
CA GLY A 211 -2.57 0.49 -25.57
C GLY A 211 -1.76 -0.74 -25.19
N LYS A 212 -0.45 -0.72 -25.43
CA LYS A 212 0.48 -1.82 -25.12
C LYS A 212 1.33 -1.57 -23.87
N GLN A 213 0.99 -0.57 -23.06
CA GLN A 213 1.67 -0.33 -21.78
C GLN A 213 1.50 -1.51 -20.84
N THR A 214 2.54 -1.76 -20.06
CA THR A 214 2.58 -2.72 -18.96
C THR A 214 2.73 -1.96 -17.64
N SER A 215 2.55 -2.66 -16.52
CA SER A 215 2.76 -2.05 -15.19
C SER A 215 4.18 -1.50 -15.03
N ALA A 216 5.19 -2.14 -15.62
CA ALA A 216 6.59 -1.69 -15.55
C ALA A 216 6.85 -0.38 -16.30
N ASP A 217 6.00 -0.04 -17.29
CA ASP A 217 6.10 1.24 -18.00
C ASP A 217 5.56 2.42 -17.19
N LEU A 218 4.71 2.16 -16.18
CA LEU A 218 4.03 3.18 -15.39
C LEU A 218 4.46 3.18 -13.92
N ILE A 219 4.95 2.06 -13.41
CA ILE A 219 5.43 1.91 -12.03
C ILE A 219 6.87 1.45 -12.08
N TRP A 220 7.72 2.23 -11.44
CA TRP A 220 9.14 1.94 -11.30
C TRP A 220 9.48 1.79 -9.83
N ARG A 221 10.36 0.82 -9.51
CA ARG A 221 10.86 0.58 -8.15
C ARG A 221 12.36 0.39 -8.14
N GLY A 222 13.03 0.91 -7.12
CA GLY A 222 14.49 0.75 -6.97
C GLY A 222 15.04 1.63 -5.86
N ALA A 223 16.36 1.67 -5.78
CA ALA A 223 17.11 2.32 -4.70
C ALA A 223 17.48 3.76 -5.10
N LEU A 224 16.54 4.70 -4.98
CA LEU A 224 16.74 6.11 -5.35
C LEU A 224 17.52 6.90 -4.29
N THR A 225 17.33 6.62 -3.00
CA THR A 225 17.94 7.42 -1.92
C THR A 225 18.89 6.66 -1.02
N GLY A 226 19.08 5.36 -1.26
CA GLY A 226 19.97 4.53 -0.44
C GLY A 226 19.91 3.05 -0.80
N LYS A 227 20.98 2.34 -0.48
CA LYS A 227 21.02 0.88 -0.59
C LYS A 227 20.00 0.29 0.39
N ASP A 228 19.22 -0.69 -0.06
CA ASP A 228 18.17 -1.38 0.71
C ASP A 228 16.90 -0.55 0.99
N LYS A 229 16.71 0.56 0.27
CA LYS A 229 15.43 1.26 0.22
C LYS A 229 14.67 0.87 -1.05
N GLU A 230 13.35 0.75 -0.92
CA GLU A 230 12.46 0.49 -2.05
C GLU A 230 11.62 1.75 -2.30
N GLU A 231 12.16 2.67 -3.09
CA GLU A 231 11.43 3.84 -3.57
C GLU A 231 10.54 3.50 -4.77
N VAL A 232 9.50 4.31 -4.97
CA VAL A 232 8.49 4.07 -6.01
C VAL A 232 8.26 5.34 -6.84
N ALA A 233 8.31 5.21 -8.15
CA ALA A 233 7.83 6.21 -9.10
C ALA A 233 6.58 5.69 -9.83
N ILE A 234 5.56 6.54 -9.96
CA ILE A 234 4.23 6.17 -10.47
C ILE A 234 3.75 7.21 -11.47
N LEU A 235 3.43 6.78 -12.68
CA LEU A 235 2.74 7.56 -13.69
C LEU A 235 1.22 7.32 -13.60
N LEU A 236 0.48 8.41 -13.45
CA LEU A 236 -0.98 8.42 -13.44
C LEU A 236 -1.49 9.18 -14.67
N ASN A 237 -2.57 8.71 -15.27
CA ASN A 237 -3.16 9.30 -16.47
C ASN A 237 -4.29 10.26 -16.10
N SER A 238 -4.43 11.35 -16.85
CA SER A 238 -5.63 12.18 -16.77
C SER A 238 -6.87 11.39 -17.21
N THR A 239 -7.97 11.59 -16.49
CA THR A 239 -9.30 11.06 -16.81
C THR A 239 -10.19 12.08 -17.52
N GLU A 240 -9.74 13.32 -17.70
CA GLU A 240 -10.54 14.40 -18.33
C GLU A 240 -10.83 14.11 -19.81
N ASN A 241 -9.85 13.59 -20.55
CA ASN A 241 -9.99 13.23 -21.95
C ASN A 241 -9.20 11.96 -22.24
N SER A 242 -9.88 10.90 -22.66
CA SER A 242 -9.25 9.60 -22.93
C SER A 242 -8.28 9.62 -24.11
N LEU A 243 -8.47 10.56 -25.04
CA LEU A 243 -7.64 10.74 -26.23
C LEU A 243 -6.37 11.54 -25.95
N ASP A 244 -6.32 12.31 -24.86
CA ASP A 244 -5.16 13.11 -24.52
C ASP A 244 -4.15 12.29 -23.72
N ASP A 245 -2.89 12.36 -24.15
CA ASP A 245 -1.77 11.81 -23.42
C ASP A 245 -1.26 12.81 -22.39
N LYS A 246 -2.03 12.95 -21.30
CA LYS A 246 -1.67 13.77 -20.15
C LYS A 246 -1.39 12.86 -18.96
N TYR A 247 -0.18 12.95 -18.40
CA TYR A 247 0.30 12.13 -17.30
C TYR A 247 0.79 13.01 -16.15
N ILE A 248 0.76 12.49 -14.93
CA ILE A 248 1.50 13.05 -13.80
C ILE A 248 2.40 11.96 -13.23
N LEU A 249 3.68 12.30 -13.05
CA LEU A 249 4.64 11.47 -12.34
C LEU A 249 4.65 11.87 -10.88
N LEU A 250 4.55 10.89 -9.99
CA LEU A 250 4.77 11.04 -8.55
C LEU A 250 5.91 10.10 -8.16
N VAL A 251 6.93 10.62 -7.48
CA VAL A 251 8.03 9.79 -6.98
C VAL A 251 8.15 9.92 -5.47
N TYR A 252 8.06 8.79 -4.79
CA TYR A 252 8.10 8.68 -3.35
C TYR A 252 9.42 8.05 -2.90
N ALA A 253 10.17 8.79 -2.08
CA ALA A 253 11.32 8.28 -1.38
C ALA A 253 10.93 7.59 -0.08
N CYS A 254 11.72 6.60 0.32
CA CYS A 254 11.54 5.86 1.56
C CYS A 254 12.51 6.41 2.61
N LYS A 255 11.96 6.91 3.70
CA LYS A 255 12.70 7.25 4.91
C LYS A 255 12.78 5.99 5.78
N SER A 256 13.44 4.96 5.27
CA SER A 256 13.72 3.75 6.04
C SER A 256 14.94 3.98 6.91
N ASN A 257 14.77 3.76 8.21
CA ASN A 257 15.84 3.47 9.14
C ASN A 257 15.83 1.94 9.34
N PRO A 258 16.98 1.24 9.22
CA PRO A 258 17.03 -0.22 9.36
C PRO A 258 16.49 -0.77 10.70
N LYS A 259 16.28 0.11 11.68
CA LYS A 259 15.75 -0.22 13.02
C LYS A 259 14.25 0.06 13.17
N ASP A 260 13.65 0.78 12.23
CA ASP A 260 12.23 1.13 12.30
C ASP A 260 11.42 0.03 11.62
N SER A 261 10.38 -0.46 12.30
CA SER A 261 9.47 -1.48 11.76
C SER A 261 8.49 -0.93 10.71
N TYR A 262 8.62 0.35 10.38
CA TYR A 262 7.73 1.08 9.49
C TYR A 262 8.53 1.91 8.49
N GLN A 263 8.13 1.84 7.23
CA GLN A 263 8.73 2.61 6.14
C GLN A 263 7.88 3.85 5.88
N GLU A 264 8.37 5.02 6.28
CA GLU A 264 7.70 6.28 5.97
C GLU A 264 8.07 6.72 4.54
N TYR A 265 7.06 6.91 3.69
CA TYR A 265 7.27 7.45 2.34
C TYR A 265 7.07 8.97 2.29
N TYR A 266 7.75 9.68 1.38
CA TYR A 266 7.53 11.11 1.13
C TYR A 266 7.81 11.49 -0.33
N LEU A 267 7.11 12.51 -0.83
CA LEU A 267 7.22 12.93 -2.23
C LEU A 267 8.55 13.67 -2.47
N VAL A 268 9.37 13.17 -3.39
CA VAL A 268 10.66 13.77 -3.79
C VAL A 268 10.67 14.31 -5.22
N TYR A 269 9.61 14.06 -5.98
CA TYR A 269 9.42 14.57 -7.32
C TYR A 269 7.96 14.52 -7.75
N ASN A 270 7.50 15.56 -8.44
CA ASN A 270 6.30 15.50 -9.25
C ASN A 270 6.44 16.33 -10.54
N GLU A 271 5.82 15.88 -11.62
CA GLU A 271 5.79 16.61 -12.89
C GLU A 271 4.58 16.18 -13.72
N THR A 272 3.93 17.14 -14.38
CA THR A 272 2.87 16.87 -15.37
C THR A 272 3.45 16.88 -16.77
N PHE A 273 3.13 15.84 -17.54
CA PHE A 273 3.49 15.67 -18.94
C PHE A 273 2.25 15.79 -19.82
N TYR A 274 2.39 16.44 -20.99
CA TYR A 274 1.32 16.67 -21.96
C TYR A 274 1.48 15.82 -23.24
N ASN A 275 2.34 14.82 -23.17
CA ASN A 275 2.58 13.81 -24.18
C ASN A 275 2.78 12.44 -23.51
N ARG A 276 2.79 11.38 -24.32
CA ARG A 276 3.00 10.03 -23.83
C ARG A 276 4.38 9.91 -23.18
N VAL A 277 4.39 9.42 -21.95
CA VAL A 277 5.58 9.17 -21.15
C VAL A 277 5.58 7.72 -20.65
N LEU A 278 6.77 7.13 -20.58
CA LEU A 278 7.03 5.82 -19.99
C LEU A 278 8.20 5.93 -19.02
N LEU A 279 8.16 5.14 -17.95
CA LEU A 279 9.29 4.95 -17.05
C LEU A 279 10.16 3.81 -17.57
N ASP A 280 11.47 3.96 -17.45
CA ASP A 280 12.44 2.89 -17.70
C ASP A 280 13.58 2.95 -16.68
N ARG A 281 14.39 1.90 -16.66
CA ARG A 281 15.64 1.82 -15.92
C ARG A 281 16.78 2.28 -16.81
N LEU A 282 17.87 2.77 -16.20
CA LEU A 282 19.11 2.98 -16.92
C LEU A 282 19.57 1.64 -17.53
N LYS A 283 19.86 1.66 -18.83
CA LYS A 283 20.03 0.46 -19.64
C LYS A 283 21.31 -0.30 -19.29
N THR A 284 21.13 -1.62 -19.24
CA THR A 284 22.10 -2.65 -19.57
C THR A 284 22.47 -2.62 -21.06
N THR A 285 23.75 -2.84 -21.37
CA THR A 285 24.22 -3.11 -22.74
C THR A 285 23.36 -4.20 -23.39
N ALA A 286 23.25 -4.22 -24.71
CA ALA A 286 22.34 -5.07 -25.48
C ALA A 286 22.43 -6.59 -25.17
N ASP A 287 23.48 -7.01 -24.47
CA ASP A 287 23.75 -8.37 -24.01
C ASP A 287 23.29 -8.65 -22.56
N GLY A 288 22.52 -7.74 -21.95
CA GLY A 288 21.66 -8.03 -20.81
C GLY A 288 22.31 -8.13 -19.42
N GLU A 289 23.62 -7.86 -19.26
CA GLU A 289 24.30 -8.17 -17.98
C GLU A 289 24.93 -7.00 -17.20
N GLU A 290 25.05 -5.77 -17.72
CA GLU A 290 25.65 -4.65 -16.93
C GLU A 290 24.68 -3.54 -16.54
N TYR A 291 24.33 -3.40 -15.26
CA TYR A 291 23.58 -2.23 -14.77
C TYR A 291 24.47 -0.97 -14.86
N ILE A 292 24.32 -0.17 -15.92
CA ILE A 292 25.08 1.07 -16.12
C ILE A 292 24.34 2.25 -15.49
N ARG A 293 25.01 2.96 -14.57
CA ARG A 293 24.51 4.16 -13.88
C ARG A 293 25.13 5.45 -14.43
N ASP A 294 25.70 5.38 -15.63
CA ASP A 294 26.49 6.46 -16.19
C ASP A 294 25.59 7.36 -17.05
N ILE A 295 25.53 8.65 -16.71
CA ILE A 295 24.68 9.65 -17.37
C ILE A 295 25.40 10.99 -17.51
N TYR A 296 24.96 11.86 -18.44
CA TYR A 296 25.68 13.11 -18.74
C TYR A 296 25.68 14.15 -17.60
N MET A 297 24.63 14.23 -16.78
CA MET A 297 24.51 15.20 -15.67
C MET A 297 24.93 16.63 -16.05
N ASN A 298 24.40 17.16 -17.16
CA ASN A 298 24.77 18.47 -17.72
C ASN A 298 26.27 18.62 -17.98
N SER A 299 26.91 17.56 -18.48
CA SER A 299 28.30 17.57 -18.90
C SER A 299 28.48 16.81 -20.22
N ASN A 300 29.66 16.94 -20.83
CA ASN A 300 29.97 16.24 -22.07
C ASN A 300 30.39 14.78 -21.84
N ASP A 301 30.76 14.45 -20.61
CA ASP A 301 31.21 13.12 -20.20
C ASP A 301 30.13 12.42 -19.38
N LEU A 302 30.05 11.10 -19.50
CA LEU A 302 29.18 10.31 -18.64
C LEU A 302 29.76 10.22 -17.22
N LYS A 303 28.90 10.38 -16.22
CA LYS A 303 29.23 10.29 -14.80
C LYS A 303 28.35 9.24 -14.15
N ARG A 304 28.97 8.38 -13.33
CA ARG A 304 28.27 7.38 -12.57
C ARG A 304 27.48 8.00 -11.42
N THR A 305 26.19 7.71 -11.34
CA THR A 305 25.34 8.14 -10.21
C THR A 305 25.59 7.29 -8.97
N GLU A 306 25.42 7.90 -7.80
CA GLU A 306 25.52 7.19 -6.53
C GLU A 306 24.39 6.16 -6.35
N PHE A 307 23.17 6.56 -6.70
CA PHE A 307 21.94 5.78 -6.58
C PHE A 307 21.32 5.46 -7.93
N ASP A 308 20.25 4.66 -7.94
CA ASP A 308 19.49 4.40 -9.16
C ASP A 308 18.89 5.69 -9.72
N GLY A 309 18.59 5.68 -11.03
CA GLY A 309 17.88 6.75 -11.71
C GLY A 309 16.62 6.23 -12.40
N VAL A 310 15.60 7.09 -12.50
CA VAL A 310 14.38 6.82 -13.27
C VAL A 310 14.55 7.46 -14.64
N VAL A 311 14.55 6.65 -15.70
CA VAL A 311 14.54 7.17 -17.09
C VAL A 311 13.11 7.53 -17.45
N ILE A 312 12.93 8.73 -17.98
CA ILE A 312 11.68 9.24 -18.53
C ILE A 312 11.83 9.20 -20.05
N LYS A 313 10.97 8.42 -20.71
CA LYS A 313 10.93 8.33 -22.17
C LYS A 313 9.69 9.01 -22.71
N GLN A 314 9.88 10.00 -23.57
CA GLN A 314 8.81 10.75 -24.21
C GLN A 314 8.92 10.66 -25.73
N PHE A 315 7.78 10.62 -26.42
CA PHE A 315 7.78 10.57 -27.88
C PHE A 315 8.35 11.88 -28.46
N ASN A 316 9.29 11.75 -29.40
CA ASN A 316 10.01 12.86 -30.06
C ASN A 316 10.72 13.83 -29.10
N ALA A 317 11.13 13.36 -27.92
CA ALA A 317 11.95 14.12 -27.00
C ALA A 317 13.20 13.32 -26.62
N THR A 318 14.24 14.04 -26.21
CA THR A 318 15.43 13.44 -25.62
C THR A 318 15.07 12.77 -24.30
N ASP A 319 15.53 11.52 -24.10
CA ASP A 319 15.34 10.81 -22.84
C ASP A 319 15.90 11.65 -21.67
N GLU A 320 15.15 11.71 -20.57
CA GLU A 320 15.55 12.39 -19.35
C GLU A 320 15.78 11.37 -18.24
N VAL A 321 16.64 11.69 -17.27
CA VAL A 321 16.87 10.82 -16.10
C VAL A 321 16.72 11.63 -14.84
N LEU A 322 15.87 11.13 -13.94
CA LEU A 322 15.72 11.63 -12.58
C LEU A 322 16.75 10.96 -11.68
N VAL A 323 17.59 11.76 -11.03
CA VAL A 323 18.61 11.29 -10.08
C VAL A 323 18.47 12.04 -8.77
N TYR A 324 18.55 11.32 -7.65
CA TYR A 324 18.43 11.91 -6.33
C TYR A 324 19.63 12.80 -5.98
N SER A 325 19.33 13.99 -5.46
CA SER A 325 20.30 14.92 -4.91
C SER A 325 20.13 15.04 -3.41
N LYS A 326 21.16 14.62 -2.67
CA LYS A 326 21.22 14.74 -1.21
C LYS A 326 21.16 16.20 -0.73
N ASP A 327 21.71 17.12 -1.51
CA ASP A 327 21.79 18.54 -1.13
C ASP A 327 20.42 19.21 -1.08
N TYR A 328 19.48 18.72 -1.90
CA TYR A 328 18.14 19.29 -2.03
C TYR A 328 17.02 18.35 -1.55
N ASP A 329 17.37 17.13 -1.14
CA ASP A 329 16.43 16.05 -0.78
C ASP A 329 15.31 15.86 -1.81
N LYS A 330 15.69 15.83 -3.10
CA LYS A 330 14.75 15.69 -4.22
C LYS A 330 15.41 15.05 -5.43
N LEU A 331 14.62 14.60 -6.39
CA LEU A 331 15.14 14.21 -7.69
C LEU A 331 15.44 15.44 -8.57
N ILE A 332 16.57 15.40 -9.26
CA ILE A 332 16.95 16.37 -10.28
C ILE A 332 16.88 15.69 -11.65
N LYS A 333 16.31 16.40 -12.61
CA LYS A 333 16.15 15.95 -13.98
C LYS A 333 17.36 16.33 -14.83
N TYR A 334 17.87 15.38 -15.62
CA TYR A 334 19.01 15.57 -16.52
C TYR A 334 18.72 15.00 -17.90
N HIS A 335 19.01 15.76 -18.96
CA HIS A 335 18.94 15.28 -20.33
C HIS A 335 20.02 14.22 -20.60
N GLN A 336 19.67 13.14 -21.30
CA GLN A 336 20.62 12.12 -21.75
C GLN A 336 21.29 12.51 -23.06
N THR A 337 21.85 13.72 -23.10
CA THR A 337 22.58 14.26 -24.24
C THR A 337 23.78 15.07 -23.73
N PRO A 338 24.94 15.02 -24.42
CA PRO A 338 26.09 15.84 -24.06
C PRO A 338 25.72 17.33 -24.06
N LEU A 339 26.20 18.08 -23.07
CA LEU A 339 25.90 19.51 -22.91
C LEU A 339 26.11 20.32 -24.19
N ARG A 340 27.21 20.07 -24.91
CA ARG A 340 27.54 20.79 -26.15
C ARG A 340 26.43 20.70 -27.21
N LYS A 341 25.75 19.57 -27.31
CA LYS A 341 24.66 19.41 -28.28
C LYS A 341 23.41 20.20 -27.88
N ILE A 342 23.17 20.34 -26.59
CA ILE A 342 22.05 21.15 -26.05
C ILE A 342 22.32 22.63 -26.32
N GLU A 343 23.54 23.10 -26.05
CA GLU A 343 23.97 24.47 -26.34
C GLU A 343 23.88 24.80 -27.85
N GLU A 344 24.29 23.86 -28.72
CA GLU A 344 24.18 24.00 -30.17
C GLU A 344 22.70 24.08 -30.64
N GLU A 345 21.74 23.48 -29.94
CA GLU A 345 20.31 23.53 -30.29
C GLU A 345 19.60 24.80 -29.77
N GLU A 346 20.07 25.40 -28.67
CA GLU A 346 19.51 26.64 -28.09
C GLU A 346 19.98 27.93 -28.80
N GLU A 347 21.07 27.87 -29.58
CA GLU A 347 21.60 29.00 -30.35
C GLU A 347 20.90 29.24 -31.71
N TYR A 348 19.98 28.34 -32.13
CA TYR A 348 19.19 28.47 -33.37
C TYR A 348 17.71 28.75 -33.07
#